data_AF-A0AA88YD91-F1
#
_entry.id   AF-A0AA88YD91-F1
#
_cell.length_a   1.000
_cell.length_b   1.000
_cell.length_c   1.000
_cell.angle_alpha   90.00
_cell.angle_beta   90.00
_cell.angle_gamma   90.00
#
_symmetry.space_group_name_H-M   'P 1'
#
loop_
_entity.id
_entity.type
_entity.pdbx_description
1 polymer ?
#
loop_
_entity_poly.entity_id
_entity_poly.type
_entity_poly.pdbx_seq_one_letter_code
_entity_poly.pdbx_strand_id
1 'polypeptide(L)'
;MEENGLMAEGEEEEGEDEGEWYQNDLQLAAELGKALLERNRELESQLYQLQQMNHEQNMEIEYITKQLETVRDSSESRMRIYEELDRNSQELEKTNQRLMIDSKTDKQRIEKLSSTISSLEDKCEEFQKKIDDMKAEEKRLKQKQQKQDTRRAQSLANLREKEKNAYLKELLIEDFQWSYNDHFKNLPLNPYELEIKKLQETVKQLKAQQMIERRKKEDLETEVTLLWEENDSLEKKIHSMEEQVRENSELRDEIQRVKYNCGKYCKRCSSQFEEIRNAIEKEIEPDEPDVTSGKLARLEGGGSVYGSSESINKIASDNQDVSPSEDVDNSGVSILNELENQYQKLFRKYEDLLQGKGKRSGSMAEPGETFDEALHRHLAVSHKEVQTLLKLQKPSSDAAVGGATASNDQMNAPPHYKLLFRDIFATLRKSRIDETVEQPGSPPRSPPTSPGDHKDKLLH
;
A
#
# COMPACT_ATOMS: atom_id res chain seq x y z
N MET A 1 124.43 45.97 -72.35
CA MET A 1 123.48 44.93 -72.78
C MET A 1 122.44 44.90 -71.69
N GLU A 2 121.48 45.81 -71.82
CA GLU A 2 120.18 45.57 -72.48
C GLU A 2 119.20 45.12 -71.40
N GLU A 3 118.40 46.07 -70.91
CA GLU A 3 117.04 46.40 -71.37
C GLU A 3 116.04 45.65 -70.49
N ASN A 4 115.36 46.36 -69.58
CA ASN A 4 114.14 47.12 -69.79
C ASN A 4 112.90 46.26 -70.02
N GLY A 5 111.91 46.51 -69.17
CA GLY A 5 110.50 46.25 -69.41
C GLY A 5 109.92 45.27 -68.42
N LEU A 6 108.79 45.53 -67.79
CA LEU A 6 107.82 46.61 -67.96
C LEU A 6 106.90 46.48 -66.74
N MET A 7 106.48 47.63 -66.20
CA MET A 7 105.10 47.95 -65.78
C MET A 7 104.40 46.97 -64.83
N ALA A 8 104.22 47.35 -63.57
CA ALA A 8 103.03 48.09 -63.12
C ALA A 8 101.79 47.19 -63.03
N GLU A 9 101.65 46.51 -61.90
CA GLU A 9 100.35 46.27 -61.26
C GLU A 9 100.55 46.58 -59.78
N GLY A 10 100.39 47.86 -59.45
CA GLY A 10 99.95 48.23 -58.12
C GLY A 10 98.44 48.04 -58.07
N GLU A 11 97.97 47.73 -56.87
CA GLU A 11 96.59 47.88 -56.40
C GLU A 11 95.59 46.85 -56.96
N GLU A 12 95.52 45.65 -56.37
CA GLU A 12 94.25 44.88 -56.24
C GLU A 12 94.30 43.67 -55.27
N GLU A 13 95.25 43.58 -54.32
CA GLU A 13 95.37 42.42 -53.41
C GLU A 13 95.02 42.72 -51.94
N GLU A 14 94.24 43.78 -51.66
CA GLU A 14 93.68 44.05 -50.32
C GLU A 14 92.17 43.72 -50.22
N GLY A 15 91.56 43.14 -51.27
CA GLY A 15 90.13 42.83 -51.32
C GLY A 15 89.72 41.36 -51.10
N GLU A 16 90.66 40.41 -51.16
CA GLU A 16 90.34 38.98 -51.07
C GLU A 16 90.23 38.48 -49.61
N ASP A 17 91.10 38.97 -48.71
CA ASP A 17 91.12 38.59 -47.29
C ASP A 17 89.91 39.16 -46.50
N GLU A 18 89.43 40.35 -46.87
CA GLU A 18 88.18 40.92 -46.32
C GLU A 18 86.93 40.16 -46.80
N GLY A 19 86.99 39.57 -47.99
CA GLY A 19 85.90 38.75 -48.56
C GLY A 19 85.71 37.42 -47.84
N GLU A 20 86.80 36.73 -47.46
CA GLU A 20 86.75 35.45 -46.75
C GLU A 20 86.21 35.58 -45.32
N TRP A 21 86.60 36.63 -44.59
CA TRP A 21 86.08 36.89 -43.24
C TRP A 21 84.58 37.18 -43.27
N TYR A 22 84.12 38.02 -44.20
CA TYR A 22 82.70 38.31 -44.40
C TYR A 22 81.90 37.05 -44.79
N GLN A 23 82.48 36.18 -45.63
CA GLN A 23 81.85 34.94 -46.05
C GLN A 23 81.73 33.92 -44.90
N ASN A 24 82.73 33.83 -44.03
CA ASN A 24 82.71 32.98 -42.85
C ASN A 24 81.69 33.46 -41.80
N ASP A 25 81.62 34.76 -41.52
CA ASP A 25 80.62 35.34 -40.61
C ASP A 25 79.19 35.16 -41.14
N LEU A 26 79.00 35.28 -42.46
CA LEU A 26 77.71 35.01 -43.11
C LEU A 26 77.32 33.54 -43.00
N GLN A 27 78.27 32.61 -43.18
CA GLN A 27 78.04 31.18 -42.99
C GLN A 27 77.68 30.85 -41.54
N LEU A 28 78.39 31.43 -40.56
CA LEU A 28 78.10 31.25 -39.15
C LEU A 28 76.71 31.78 -38.78
N ALA A 29 76.34 32.96 -39.29
CA ALA A 29 75.00 33.51 -39.11
C ALA A 29 73.91 32.61 -39.71
N ALA A 30 74.17 32.01 -40.88
CA ALA A 30 73.27 31.06 -41.52
C ALA A 30 73.15 29.74 -40.72
N GLU A 31 74.24 29.22 -40.18
CA GLU A 31 74.24 28.02 -39.34
C GLU A 31 73.50 28.25 -38.02
N LEU A 32 73.71 29.39 -37.37
CA LEU A 32 72.95 29.81 -36.18
C LEU A 32 71.46 30.00 -36.50
N GLY A 33 71.14 30.65 -37.62
CA GLY A 33 69.76 30.81 -38.09
C GLY A 33 69.08 29.46 -38.33
N LYS A 34 69.78 28.51 -38.95
CA LYS A 34 69.30 27.14 -39.16
C LYS A 34 69.06 26.41 -37.83
N ALA A 35 70.00 26.47 -36.89
CA ALA A 35 69.85 25.84 -35.58
C ALA A 35 68.68 26.44 -34.77
N LEU A 36 68.48 27.76 -34.84
CA LEU A 36 67.34 28.42 -34.21
C LEU A 36 66.01 28.02 -34.83
N LEU A 37 65.94 27.92 -36.16
CA LEU A 37 64.74 27.45 -36.88
C LEU A 37 64.44 25.98 -36.55
N GLU A 38 65.46 25.13 -36.48
CA GLU A 38 65.31 23.72 -36.10
C GLU A 38 64.79 23.59 -34.66
N ARG A 39 65.39 24.32 -33.71
CA ARG A 39 64.90 24.40 -32.33
C ARG A 39 63.48 24.94 -32.25
N ASN A 40 63.14 25.96 -33.04
CA ASN A 40 61.79 26.52 -33.06
C ASN A 40 60.78 25.50 -33.58
N ARG A 41 61.11 24.79 -34.67
CA ARG A 41 60.29 23.71 -35.23
C ARG A 41 60.11 22.54 -34.24
N GLU A 42 61.14 22.18 -33.49
CA GLU A 42 61.03 21.18 -32.41
C GLU A 42 60.10 21.65 -31.30
N LEU A 43 60.22 22.91 -30.85
CA LEU A 43 59.34 23.49 -29.85
C LEU A 43 57.89 23.56 -30.32
N GLU A 44 57.65 23.94 -31.57
CA GLU A 44 56.32 23.90 -32.19
C GLU A 44 55.76 22.49 -32.20
N SER A 45 56.55 21.50 -32.63
CA SER A 45 56.15 20.08 -32.62
C SER A 45 55.79 19.58 -31.21
N GLN A 46 56.60 19.92 -30.20
CA GLN A 46 56.32 19.59 -28.80
C GLN A 46 55.04 20.28 -28.30
N LEU A 47 54.83 21.55 -28.68
CA LEU A 47 53.63 22.30 -28.32
C LEU A 47 52.38 21.64 -28.92
N TYR A 48 52.42 21.25 -30.20
CA TYR A 48 51.30 20.53 -30.83
C TYR A 48 51.01 19.20 -30.14
N GLN A 49 52.04 18.42 -29.78
CA GLN A 49 51.87 17.17 -29.03
C GLN A 49 51.23 17.41 -27.66
N LEU A 50 51.68 18.43 -26.93
CA LEU A 50 51.09 18.80 -25.63
C LEU A 50 49.65 19.27 -25.77
N GLN A 51 49.33 20.04 -26.81
CA GLN A 51 47.95 20.45 -27.11
C GLN A 51 47.05 19.26 -27.43
N GLN A 52 47.54 18.31 -28.21
CA GLN A 52 46.79 17.09 -28.52
C GLN A 52 46.53 16.26 -27.25
N MET A 53 47.57 16.02 -26.44
CA MET A 53 47.44 15.30 -25.17
C MET A 53 46.48 16.02 -24.22
N ASN A 54 46.55 17.36 -24.13
CA ASN A 54 45.62 18.12 -23.31
C ASN A 54 44.18 17.99 -23.81
N HIS A 55 43.96 17.99 -25.13
CA HIS A 55 42.65 17.77 -25.71
C HIS A 55 42.11 16.37 -25.38
N GLU A 56 42.92 15.32 -25.51
CA GLU A 56 42.56 13.95 -25.16
C GLU A 56 42.20 13.82 -23.66
N GLN A 57 43.01 14.43 -22.78
CA GLN A 57 42.74 14.49 -21.34
C GLN A 57 41.44 15.23 -21.02
N ASN A 58 41.13 16.33 -21.71
CA ASN A 58 39.87 17.04 -21.53
C ASN A 58 38.67 16.17 -21.92
N MET A 59 38.76 15.43 -23.03
CA MET A 59 37.72 14.50 -23.45
C MET A 59 37.52 13.35 -22.43
N GLU A 60 38.59 12.85 -21.83
CA GLU A 60 38.52 11.84 -20.77
C GLU A 60 37.84 12.40 -19.50
N ILE A 61 38.22 13.61 -19.08
CA ILE A 61 37.58 14.29 -17.94
C ILE A 61 36.08 14.44 -18.18
N GLU A 62 35.67 14.88 -19.37
CA GLU A 62 34.25 15.00 -19.72
C GLU A 62 33.52 13.65 -19.68
N TYR A 63 34.15 12.59 -20.19
CA TYR A 63 33.56 11.26 -20.18
C TYR A 63 33.35 10.72 -18.77
N ILE A 64 34.38 10.83 -17.91
CA ILE A 64 34.30 10.40 -16.51
C ILE A 64 33.29 11.26 -15.75
N THR A 65 33.21 12.56 -16.04
CA THR A 65 32.23 13.47 -15.42
C THR A 65 30.81 13.03 -15.77
N LYS A 66 30.53 12.73 -17.04
CA LYS A 66 29.22 12.20 -17.47
C LYS A 66 28.91 10.86 -16.80
N GLN A 67 29.87 9.95 -16.70
CA GLN A 67 29.67 8.69 -15.98
C GLN A 67 29.34 8.94 -14.50
N LEU A 68 30.04 9.87 -13.84
CA LEU A 68 29.79 10.22 -12.44
C LEU A 68 28.37 10.80 -12.26
N GLU A 69 27.94 11.68 -13.16
CA GLU A 69 26.57 12.21 -13.18
C GLU A 69 25.53 11.09 -13.30
N THR A 70 25.69 10.15 -14.25
CA THR A 70 24.74 9.03 -14.38
C THR A 70 24.69 8.15 -13.13
N VAL A 71 25.83 7.93 -12.47
CA VAL A 71 25.89 7.17 -11.20
C VAL A 71 25.17 7.95 -10.09
N ARG A 72 25.37 9.26 -10.02
CA ARG A 72 24.69 10.14 -9.06
C ARG A 72 23.18 10.13 -9.26
N ASP A 73 22.70 10.29 -10.48
CA ASP A 73 21.27 10.24 -10.83
C ASP A 73 20.66 8.89 -10.49
N SER A 74 21.38 7.79 -10.80
CA SER A 74 20.93 6.45 -10.43
C SER A 74 20.85 6.26 -8.91
N SER A 75 21.77 6.88 -8.16
CA SER A 75 21.80 6.81 -6.70
C SER A 75 20.67 7.62 -6.08
N GLU A 76 20.40 8.80 -6.62
CA GLU A 76 19.27 9.63 -6.20
C GLU A 76 17.93 8.96 -6.50
N SER A 77 17.80 8.35 -7.69
CA SER A 77 16.63 7.54 -8.04
C SER A 77 16.43 6.36 -7.09
N ARG A 78 17.50 5.63 -6.75
CA ARG A 78 17.44 4.57 -5.72
C ARG A 78 16.99 5.11 -4.37
N MET A 79 17.50 6.27 -3.93
CA MET A 79 17.09 6.88 -2.67
C MET A 79 15.58 7.17 -2.66
N ARG A 80 15.05 7.79 -3.73
CA ARG A 80 13.61 8.09 -3.85
C ARG A 80 12.75 6.82 -3.78
N ILE A 81 13.17 5.74 -4.45
CA ILE A 81 12.48 4.45 -4.40
C ILE A 81 12.49 3.87 -2.98
N TYR A 82 13.62 3.98 -2.25
CA TYR A 82 13.68 3.50 -0.87
C TYR A 82 12.78 4.30 0.07
N GLU A 83 12.72 5.63 -0.10
CA GLU A 83 11.80 6.46 0.68
C GLU A 83 10.33 6.13 0.37
N GLU A 84 9.98 5.92 -0.90
CA GLU A 84 8.63 5.52 -1.29
C GLU A 84 8.26 4.14 -0.74
N LEU A 85 9.20 3.19 -0.78
CA LEU A 85 9.01 1.87 -0.17
C LEU A 85 8.80 1.97 1.34
N ASP A 86 9.56 2.83 2.04
CA ASP A 86 9.39 3.06 3.48
C ASP A 86 8.01 3.67 3.79
N ARG A 87 7.58 4.68 3.02
CA ARG A 87 6.24 5.26 3.15
C ARG A 87 5.13 4.20 2.95
N ASN A 88 5.21 3.40 1.89
CA ASN A 88 4.24 2.34 1.62
C ASN A 88 4.26 1.25 2.71
N SER A 89 5.44 0.86 3.19
CA SER A 89 5.58 -0.11 4.30
C SER A 89 4.86 0.40 5.56
N GLN A 90 5.04 1.68 5.90
CA GLN A 90 4.36 2.30 7.04
C GLN A 90 2.84 2.38 6.85
N GLU A 91 2.36 2.70 5.64
CA GLU A 91 0.94 2.71 5.32
C GLU A 91 0.30 1.31 5.42
N LEU A 92 0.99 0.29 4.92
CA LEU A 92 0.59 -1.12 5.06
C LEU A 92 0.56 -1.56 6.52
N GLU A 93 1.53 -1.13 7.33
CA GLU A 93 1.53 -1.43 8.77
C GLU A 93 0.34 -0.76 9.48
N LYS A 94 0.08 0.53 9.19
CA LYS A 94 -1.06 1.27 9.76
C LYS A 94 -2.41 0.65 9.37
N THR A 95 -2.58 0.28 8.10
CA THR A 95 -3.81 -0.37 7.63
C THR A 95 -3.99 -1.75 8.25
N ASN A 96 -2.92 -2.53 8.38
CA ASN A 96 -2.96 -3.83 9.05
C ASN A 96 -3.33 -3.70 10.55
N GLN A 97 -2.71 -2.74 11.27
CA GLN A 97 -3.07 -2.45 12.66
C GLN A 97 -4.56 -2.07 12.79
N ARG A 98 -5.09 -1.24 11.88
CA ARG A 98 -6.52 -0.89 11.85
C ARG A 98 -7.40 -2.13 11.63
N LEU A 99 -7.08 -2.96 10.64
CA LEU A 99 -7.82 -4.20 10.37
C LEU A 99 -7.78 -5.17 11.55
N MET A 100 -6.67 -5.25 12.29
CA MET A 100 -6.61 -6.06 13.50
C MET A 100 -7.52 -5.53 14.61
N ILE A 101 -7.60 -4.22 14.79
CA ILE A 101 -8.51 -3.59 15.75
C ILE A 101 -9.96 -3.88 15.35
N ASP A 102 -10.32 -3.64 14.08
CA ASP A 102 -11.67 -3.88 13.56
C ASP A 102 -12.05 -5.35 13.73
N SER A 103 -11.17 -6.29 13.33
CA SER A 103 -11.35 -7.73 13.53
C SER A 103 -11.59 -8.10 15.00
N LYS A 104 -10.84 -7.49 15.93
CA LYS A 104 -11.03 -7.70 17.38
C LYS A 104 -12.40 -7.17 17.84
N THR A 105 -12.83 -6.00 17.36
CA THR A 105 -14.13 -5.44 17.72
C THR A 105 -15.30 -6.26 17.18
N ASP A 106 -15.20 -6.74 15.94
CA ASP A 106 -16.20 -7.62 15.35
C ASP A 106 -16.25 -8.96 16.07
N LYS A 107 -15.11 -9.53 16.44
CA LYS A 107 -15.06 -10.74 17.27
C LYS A 107 -15.80 -10.54 18.60
N GLN A 108 -15.57 -9.42 19.29
CA GLN A 108 -16.31 -9.11 20.53
C GLN A 108 -17.81 -8.92 20.28
N ARG A 109 -18.21 -8.33 19.15
CA ARG A 109 -19.63 -8.20 18.77
C ARG A 109 -20.25 -9.57 18.50
N ILE A 110 -19.56 -10.45 17.79
CA ILE A 110 -19.99 -11.83 17.53
C ILE A 110 -20.16 -12.57 18.86
N GLU A 111 -19.17 -12.52 19.75
CA GLU A 111 -19.24 -13.17 21.07
C GLU A 111 -20.45 -12.70 21.90
N LYS A 112 -20.73 -11.38 21.91
CA LYS A 112 -21.93 -10.82 22.56
C LYS A 112 -23.21 -11.38 21.94
N LEU A 113 -23.33 -11.35 20.61
CA LEU A 113 -24.50 -11.88 19.92
C LEU A 113 -24.67 -13.39 20.16
N SER A 114 -23.60 -14.18 20.08
CA SER A 114 -23.60 -15.60 20.41
C SER A 114 -24.08 -15.86 21.84
N SER A 115 -23.65 -15.06 22.82
CA SER A 115 -24.12 -15.18 24.21
C SER A 115 -25.62 -14.89 24.35
N THR A 116 -26.13 -13.92 23.59
CA THR A 116 -27.56 -13.61 23.58
C THR A 116 -28.38 -14.71 22.90
N ILE A 117 -27.86 -15.32 21.83
CA ILE A 117 -28.50 -16.44 21.14
C ILE A 117 -28.59 -17.64 22.09
N SER A 118 -27.48 -18.02 22.74
CA SER A 118 -27.49 -19.11 23.72
C SER A 118 -28.49 -18.85 24.86
N SER A 119 -28.56 -17.62 25.37
CA SER A 119 -29.55 -17.25 26.39
C SER A 119 -31.00 -17.32 25.90
N LEU A 120 -31.25 -17.13 24.61
CA LEU A 120 -32.57 -17.27 24.00
C LEU A 120 -32.90 -18.75 23.73
N GLU A 121 -31.92 -19.53 23.30
CA GLU A 121 -32.04 -20.99 23.12
C GLU A 121 -32.42 -21.66 24.45
N ASP A 122 -31.74 -21.32 25.56
CA ASP A 122 -32.06 -21.83 26.90
C ASP A 122 -33.52 -21.51 27.30
N LYS A 123 -34.00 -20.29 26.99
CA LYS A 123 -35.39 -19.89 27.27
C LYS A 123 -36.38 -20.64 26.39
N CYS A 124 -36.05 -20.88 25.13
CA CYS A 124 -36.87 -21.68 24.21
C CYS A 124 -36.97 -23.13 24.69
N GLU A 125 -35.86 -23.73 25.14
CA GLU A 125 -35.86 -25.06 25.76
C GLU A 125 -36.70 -25.08 27.05
N GLU A 126 -36.60 -24.06 27.90
CA GLU A 126 -37.41 -23.95 29.11
C GLU A 126 -38.91 -23.85 28.78
N PHE A 127 -39.29 -23.03 27.79
CA PHE A 127 -40.67 -22.93 27.33
C PHE A 127 -41.17 -24.22 26.69
N GLN A 128 -40.33 -24.89 25.90
CA GLN A 128 -40.65 -26.19 25.31
C GLN A 128 -40.92 -27.24 26.39
N LYS A 129 -40.06 -27.29 27.43
CA LYS A 129 -40.26 -28.17 28.59
C LYS A 129 -41.56 -27.87 29.33
N LYS A 130 -41.90 -26.59 29.58
CA LYS A 130 -43.18 -26.20 30.20
C LYS A 130 -44.38 -26.63 29.36
N ILE A 131 -44.31 -26.53 28.04
CA ILE A 131 -45.35 -27.00 27.13
C ILE A 131 -45.52 -28.52 27.25
N ASP A 132 -44.43 -29.26 27.27
CA ASP A 132 -44.47 -30.73 27.35
C ASP A 132 -44.97 -31.20 28.73
N ASP A 133 -44.59 -30.52 29.82
CA ASP A 133 -45.12 -30.77 31.17
C ASP A 133 -46.65 -30.51 31.22
N MET A 134 -47.13 -29.40 30.64
CA MET A 134 -48.57 -29.12 30.55
C MET A 134 -49.32 -30.17 29.72
N LYS A 135 -48.77 -30.59 28.57
CA LYS A 135 -49.35 -31.65 27.74
C LYS A 135 -49.37 -32.99 28.47
N ALA A 136 -48.34 -33.30 29.26
CA ALA A 136 -48.28 -34.52 30.08
C ALA A 136 -49.36 -34.51 31.17
N GLU A 137 -49.54 -33.38 31.87
CA GLU A 137 -50.61 -33.21 32.85
C GLU A 137 -52.01 -33.26 32.21
N GLU A 138 -52.20 -32.63 31.04
CA GLU A 138 -53.46 -32.71 30.29
C GLU A 138 -53.80 -34.16 29.93
N LYS A 139 -52.81 -34.92 29.43
CA LYS A 139 -52.97 -36.36 29.13
C LYS A 139 -53.30 -37.16 30.40
N ARG A 140 -52.66 -36.85 31.53
CA ARG A 140 -52.91 -37.50 32.82
C ARG A 140 -54.32 -37.22 33.33
N LEU A 141 -54.79 -35.98 33.20
CA LEU A 141 -56.17 -35.58 33.54
C LEU A 141 -57.19 -36.28 32.64
N LYS A 142 -56.97 -36.28 31.31
CA LYS A 142 -57.82 -37.01 30.36
C LYS A 142 -57.88 -38.50 30.67
N GLN A 143 -56.77 -39.14 31.02
CA GLN A 143 -56.76 -40.55 31.45
C GLN A 143 -57.50 -40.78 32.78
N LYS A 144 -57.34 -39.91 33.77
CA LYS A 144 -58.08 -39.98 35.04
C LYS A 144 -59.58 -39.83 34.80
N GLN A 145 -59.97 -38.86 33.97
CA GLN A 145 -61.35 -38.61 33.58
C GLN A 145 -61.92 -39.79 32.80
N GLN A 146 -61.22 -40.33 31.81
CA GLN A 146 -61.64 -41.52 31.08
C GLN A 146 -61.79 -42.75 31.98
N LYS A 147 -60.88 -42.97 32.95
CA LYS A 147 -61.01 -44.03 33.97
C LYS A 147 -62.23 -43.81 34.86
N GLN A 148 -62.48 -42.56 35.27
CA GLN A 148 -63.66 -42.21 36.07
C GLN A 148 -64.95 -42.38 35.28
N ASP A 149 -64.99 -41.94 34.02
CA ASP A 149 -66.15 -42.07 33.13
C ASP A 149 -66.39 -43.53 32.75
N THR A 150 -65.35 -44.34 32.58
CA THR A 150 -65.50 -45.80 32.40
C THR A 150 -66.08 -46.45 33.65
N ARG A 151 -65.60 -46.07 34.84
CA ARG A 151 -66.18 -46.54 36.12
C ARG A 151 -67.64 -46.09 36.26
N ARG A 152 -67.96 -44.83 35.96
CA ARG A 152 -69.32 -44.30 35.97
C ARG A 152 -70.21 -45.01 34.96
N ALA A 153 -69.74 -45.25 33.73
CA ALA A 153 -70.47 -45.97 32.71
C ALA A 153 -70.72 -47.43 33.11
N GLN A 154 -69.76 -48.10 33.77
CA GLN A 154 -69.97 -49.42 34.35
C GLN A 154 -70.98 -49.39 35.51
N SER A 155 -70.88 -48.42 36.42
CA SER A 155 -71.85 -48.23 37.51
C SER A 155 -73.25 -47.90 36.98
N LEU A 156 -73.37 -47.07 35.94
CA LEU A 156 -74.62 -46.74 35.26
C LEU A 156 -75.17 -47.92 34.44
N ALA A 157 -74.32 -48.75 33.84
CA ALA A 157 -74.76 -50.00 33.20
C ALA A 157 -75.36 -50.97 34.24
N ASN A 158 -74.73 -51.08 35.41
CA ASN A 158 -75.23 -51.86 36.54
C ASN A 158 -76.51 -51.25 37.18
N LEU A 159 -76.73 -49.94 37.04
CA LEU A 159 -77.98 -49.26 37.43
C LEU A 159 -79.08 -49.39 36.37
N ARG A 160 -78.74 -49.31 35.08
CA ARG A 160 -79.64 -49.54 33.94
C ARG A 160 -80.21 -50.97 33.94
N GLU A 161 -79.44 -51.92 34.46
CA GLU A 161 -79.94 -53.29 34.70
C GLU A 161 -80.98 -53.33 35.84
N LYS A 162 -80.91 -52.39 36.80
CA LYS A 162 -81.91 -52.18 37.87
C LYS A 162 -83.06 -51.26 37.45
N GLU A 163 -82.90 -50.41 36.43
CA GLU A 163 -83.94 -49.57 35.82
C GLU A 163 -84.93 -50.35 34.94
N LYS A 164 -84.75 -51.67 34.76
CA LYS A 164 -85.84 -52.54 34.28
C LYS A 164 -87.01 -52.67 35.27
N ASN A 165 -86.94 -52.03 36.44
CA ASN A 165 -88.10 -51.82 37.28
C ASN A 165 -88.81 -50.53 36.86
N ALA A 166 -89.97 -50.69 36.21
CA ALA A 166 -90.83 -49.63 35.70
C ALA A 166 -91.32 -48.61 36.74
N TYR A 167 -91.07 -48.83 38.03
CA TYR A 167 -91.62 -48.03 39.14
C TYR A 167 -90.81 -46.77 39.51
N LEU A 168 -89.55 -46.65 39.09
CA LEU A 168 -88.68 -45.52 39.49
C LEU A 168 -88.59 -44.38 38.45
N LYS A 169 -89.14 -44.58 37.25
CA LYS A 169 -89.09 -43.60 36.15
C LYS A 169 -90.03 -42.41 36.37
N GLU A 170 -91.00 -42.55 37.26
CA GLU A 170 -92.09 -41.57 37.44
C GLU A 170 -91.81 -40.56 38.56
N LEU A 171 -90.70 -40.70 39.30
CA LEU A 171 -90.37 -39.82 40.45
C LEU A 171 -89.26 -38.78 40.18
N LEU A 172 -88.62 -38.79 39.00
CA LEU A 172 -87.45 -37.94 38.68
C LEU A 172 -87.73 -36.85 37.63
N ILE A 173 -89.00 -36.58 37.31
CA ILE A 173 -89.38 -35.58 36.30
C ILE A 173 -89.64 -34.19 36.92
N GLU A 174 -89.66 -34.06 38.24
CA GLU A 174 -89.83 -32.75 38.90
C GLU A 174 -88.55 -32.28 39.59
N ASP A 175 -88.09 -31.10 39.17
CA ASP A 175 -87.00 -30.28 39.69
C ASP A 175 -85.56 -30.76 39.50
N PHE A 176 -84.85 -30.15 38.54
CA PHE A 176 -83.57 -29.43 38.72
C PHE A 176 -82.98 -29.05 37.35
N GLN A 177 -83.41 -27.91 36.80
CA GLN A 177 -82.67 -27.21 35.74
C GLN A 177 -82.12 -25.91 36.31
N TRP A 178 -80.93 -25.97 36.93
CA TRP A 178 -80.07 -24.80 37.09
C TRP A 178 -79.16 -24.74 35.85
N SER A 179 -79.57 -23.98 34.84
CA SER A 179 -78.66 -23.62 33.75
C SER A 179 -77.75 -22.49 34.24
N TYR A 180 -76.46 -22.70 34.04
CA TYR A 180 -75.39 -21.75 34.27
C TYR A 180 -75.64 -20.50 33.40
N ASN A 181 -76.13 -19.42 34.02
CA ASN A 181 -76.61 -18.25 33.28
C ASN A 181 -75.41 -17.36 32.86
N ASP A 182 -75.08 -17.36 31.57
CA ASP A 182 -73.96 -16.62 30.96
C ASP A 182 -74.25 -15.09 30.81
N HIS A 183 -75.29 -14.58 31.48
CA HIS A 183 -75.78 -13.20 31.34
C HIS A 183 -75.01 -12.12 32.13
N PHE A 184 -73.98 -12.48 32.91
CA PHE A 184 -73.22 -11.51 33.71
C PHE A 184 -71.91 -11.01 33.09
N LYS A 185 -71.55 -11.44 31.87
CA LYS A 185 -70.29 -11.00 31.23
C LYS A 185 -70.37 -9.66 30.48
N ASN A 186 -71.56 -9.10 30.28
CA ASN A 186 -71.78 -7.89 29.46
C ASN A 186 -72.43 -6.74 30.24
N LEU A 187 -72.07 -6.55 31.52
CA LEU A 187 -72.42 -5.30 32.21
C LEU A 187 -71.49 -4.19 31.69
N PRO A 188 -72.01 -3.07 31.17
CA PRO A 188 -71.17 -1.99 30.63
C PRO A 188 -70.25 -1.49 31.74
N LEU A 189 -68.94 -1.57 31.49
CA LEU A 189 -67.92 -1.09 32.41
C LEU A 189 -68.19 0.38 32.73
N ASN A 190 -68.17 0.72 34.02
CA ASN A 190 -68.38 2.08 34.53
C ASN A 190 -67.53 3.09 33.70
N PRO A 191 -68.08 4.21 33.18
CA PRO A 191 -67.34 5.16 32.33
C PRO A 191 -65.97 5.58 32.87
N TYR A 192 -65.84 5.66 34.21
CA TYR A 192 -64.59 5.96 34.89
C TYR A 192 -63.54 4.85 34.78
N GLU A 193 -63.91 3.57 34.69
CA GLU A 193 -62.95 2.47 34.54
C GLU A 193 -62.27 2.46 33.17
N LEU A 194 -62.97 2.87 32.11
CA LEU A 194 -62.37 3.01 30.78
C LEU A 194 -61.38 4.17 30.75
N GLU A 195 -61.72 5.29 31.40
CA GLU A 195 -60.83 6.44 31.53
C GLU A 195 -59.59 6.12 32.38
N ILE A 196 -59.76 5.39 33.49
CA ILE A 196 -58.64 4.90 34.32
C ILE A 196 -57.71 4.02 33.50
N LYS A 197 -58.23 3.10 32.66
CA LYS A 197 -57.39 2.27 31.79
C LYS A 197 -56.62 3.08 30.77
N LYS A 198 -57.26 4.06 30.11
CA LYS A 198 -56.60 4.98 29.17
C LYS A 198 -55.50 5.79 29.85
N LEU A 199 -55.76 6.34 31.04
CA LEU A 199 -54.76 7.07 31.82
C LEU A 199 -53.62 6.17 32.30
N GLN A 200 -53.91 4.90 32.64
CA GLN A 200 -52.87 3.93 32.97
C GLN A 200 -51.98 3.59 31.76
N GLU A 201 -52.56 3.51 30.56
CA GLU A 201 -51.81 3.31 29.32
C GLU A 201 -50.95 4.52 28.97
N THR A 202 -51.48 5.75 29.08
CA THR A 202 -50.69 6.96 28.83
C THR A 202 -49.56 7.13 29.86
N VAL A 203 -49.79 6.82 31.14
CA VAL A 203 -48.72 6.82 32.15
C VAL A 203 -47.67 5.76 31.85
N LYS A 204 -48.05 4.57 31.37
CA LYS A 204 -47.08 3.55 30.94
C LYS A 204 -46.26 4.02 29.74
N GLN A 205 -46.89 4.65 28.75
CA GLN A 205 -46.22 5.22 27.58
C GLN A 205 -45.26 6.34 27.96
N LEU A 206 -45.69 7.29 28.80
CA LEU A 206 -44.86 8.38 29.29
C LEU A 206 -43.66 7.88 30.12
N LYS A 207 -43.85 6.84 30.96
CA LYS A 207 -42.74 6.20 31.67
C LYS A 207 -41.74 5.52 30.74
N ALA A 208 -42.23 4.85 29.69
CA ALA A 208 -41.36 4.25 28.67
C ALA A 208 -40.58 5.33 27.90
N GLN A 209 -41.26 6.41 27.50
CA GLN A 209 -40.64 7.54 26.82
C GLN A 209 -39.60 8.23 27.71
N GLN A 210 -39.90 8.47 28.98
CA GLN A 210 -38.96 9.04 29.94
C GLN A 210 -37.71 8.16 30.10
N MET A 211 -37.85 6.83 30.12
CA MET A 211 -36.71 5.93 30.18
C MET A 211 -35.82 6.03 28.93
N ILE A 212 -36.44 6.14 27.74
CA ILE A 212 -35.72 6.30 26.47
C ILE A 212 -34.99 7.64 26.43
N GLU A 213 -35.65 8.74 26.79
CA GLU A 213 -35.03 10.06 26.83
C GLU A 213 -33.91 10.14 27.86
N ARG A 214 -34.05 9.48 29.02
CA ARG A 214 -32.99 9.38 30.02
C ARG A 214 -31.75 8.68 29.45
N ARG A 215 -31.92 7.58 28.72
CA ARG A 215 -30.81 6.87 28.07
C ARG A 215 -30.16 7.71 26.98
N LYS A 216 -30.96 8.35 26.12
CA LYS A 216 -30.44 9.26 25.09
C LYS A 216 -29.64 10.42 25.69
N LYS A 217 -30.10 10.95 26.82
CA LYS A 217 -29.37 11.98 27.55
C LYS A 217 -28.04 11.44 28.08
N GLU A 218 -28.02 10.26 28.69
CA GLU A 218 -26.79 9.60 29.16
C GLU A 218 -25.81 9.36 28.00
N ASP A 219 -26.30 8.88 26.85
CA ASP A 219 -25.47 8.65 25.66
C ASP A 219 -24.85 9.97 25.14
N LEU A 220 -25.66 11.03 25.02
CA LEU A 220 -25.16 12.35 24.62
C LEU A 220 -24.19 12.96 25.64
N GLU A 221 -24.42 12.77 26.94
CA GLU A 221 -23.49 13.20 27.97
C GLU A 221 -22.14 12.49 27.82
N THR A 222 -22.13 11.19 27.50
CA THR A 222 -20.87 10.46 27.23
C THR A 222 -20.18 10.95 25.96
N GLU A 223 -20.92 11.22 24.88
CA GLU A 223 -20.36 11.77 23.64
C GLU A 223 -19.71 13.14 23.87
N VAL A 224 -20.37 14.03 24.62
CA VAL A 224 -19.80 15.34 24.99
C VAL A 224 -18.52 15.18 25.81
N THR A 225 -18.46 14.24 26.75
CA THR A 225 -17.22 14.00 27.51
C THR A 225 -16.07 13.52 26.63
N LEU A 226 -16.35 12.61 25.67
CA LEU A 226 -15.33 12.11 24.74
C LEU A 226 -14.83 13.22 23.81
N LEU A 227 -15.73 14.02 23.24
CA LEU A 227 -15.35 15.16 22.40
C LEU A 227 -14.53 16.19 23.16
N TRP A 228 -14.81 16.39 24.45
CA TRP A 228 -14.02 17.29 25.29
C TRP A 228 -12.60 16.75 25.52
N GLU A 229 -12.45 15.45 25.79
CA GLU A 229 -11.14 14.79 25.90
C GLU A 229 -10.34 14.81 24.59
N GLU A 230 -11.01 14.57 23.45
CA GLU A 230 -10.39 14.68 22.12
C GLU A 230 -9.92 16.11 21.84
N ASN A 231 -10.76 17.11 22.15
CA ASN A 231 -10.40 18.51 21.96
C ASN A 231 -9.20 18.93 22.84
N ASP A 232 -9.17 18.52 24.12
CA ASP A 232 -8.02 18.75 25.01
C ASP A 232 -6.73 18.07 24.47
N SER A 233 -6.84 16.87 23.92
CA SER A 233 -5.72 16.17 23.28
C SER A 233 -5.22 16.90 22.03
N LEU A 234 -6.12 17.39 21.19
CA LEU A 234 -5.80 18.18 20.00
C LEU A 234 -5.16 19.52 20.37
N GLU A 235 -5.67 20.22 21.37
CA GLU A 235 -5.08 21.46 21.89
C GLU A 235 -3.65 21.23 22.39
N LYS A 236 -3.39 20.14 23.15
CA LYS A 236 -2.03 19.75 23.56
C LYS A 236 -1.14 19.46 22.36
N LYS A 237 -1.66 18.80 21.33
CA LYS A 237 -0.89 18.51 20.11
C LYS A 237 -0.53 19.77 19.34
N ILE A 238 -1.47 20.71 19.21
CA ILE A 238 -1.24 22.03 18.62
C ILE A 238 -0.16 22.75 19.41
N HIS A 239 -0.25 22.78 20.74
CA HIS A 239 0.74 23.47 21.57
C HIS A 239 2.16 22.88 21.40
N SER A 240 2.28 21.55 21.31
CA SER A 240 3.54 20.88 21.00
C SER A 240 4.08 21.24 19.61
N MET A 241 3.21 21.33 18.60
CA MET A 241 3.62 21.75 17.25
C MET A 241 4.04 23.23 17.21
N GLU A 242 3.32 24.12 17.93
CA GLU A 242 3.69 25.53 18.07
C GLU A 242 5.05 25.70 18.73
N GLU A 243 5.36 24.90 19.76
CA GLU A 243 6.67 24.87 20.41
C GLU A 243 7.77 24.40 19.45
N GLN A 244 7.53 23.33 18.69
CA GLN A 244 8.47 22.86 17.66
C GLN A 244 8.69 23.91 16.56
N VAL A 245 7.65 24.63 16.15
CA VAL A 245 7.77 25.71 15.16
C VAL A 245 8.59 26.86 15.73
N ARG A 246 8.38 27.21 17.00
CA ARG A 246 9.18 28.23 17.71
C ARG A 246 10.64 27.84 17.78
N GLU A 247 10.95 26.62 18.22
CA GLU A 247 12.33 26.08 18.28
C GLU A 247 12.98 26.08 16.89
N ASN A 248 12.27 25.61 15.85
CA ASN A 248 12.78 25.67 14.48
C ASN A 248 13.02 27.11 14.01
N SER A 249 12.18 28.07 14.42
CA SER A 249 12.41 29.48 14.14
C SER A 249 13.68 30.00 14.81
N GLU A 250 13.89 29.68 16.09
CA GLU A 250 15.08 30.06 16.84
C GLU A 250 16.36 29.43 16.25
N LEU A 251 16.29 28.16 15.84
CA LEU A 251 17.38 27.46 15.15
C LEU A 251 17.66 28.09 13.78
N ARG A 252 16.63 28.47 13.01
CA ARG A 252 16.82 29.19 11.74
C ARG A 252 17.51 30.53 11.96
N ASP A 253 17.11 31.28 12.99
CA ASP A 253 17.74 32.56 13.34
C ASP A 253 19.19 32.35 13.79
N GLU A 254 19.48 31.30 14.57
CA GLU A 254 20.84 30.95 14.98
C GLU A 254 21.71 30.55 13.77
N ILE A 255 21.19 29.74 12.85
CA ILE A 255 21.87 29.40 11.60
C ILE A 255 22.16 30.66 10.78
N GLN A 256 21.21 31.60 10.70
CA GLN A 256 21.45 32.88 10.05
C GLN A 256 22.56 33.68 10.75
N ARG A 257 22.53 33.80 12.08
CA ARG A 257 23.60 34.46 12.88
C ARG A 257 24.97 33.84 12.62
N VAL A 258 25.06 32.51 12.65
CA VAL A 258 26.32 31.78 12.36
C VAL A 258 26.77 32.02 10.92
N LYS A 259 25.86 32.03 9.94
CA LYS A 259 26.17 32.37 8.53
C LYS A 259 26.74 33.79 8.37
N TYR A 260 26.19 34.77 9.09
CA TYR A 260 26.72 36.13 9.11
C TYR A 260 28.09 36.20 9.81
N ASN A 261 28.27 35.47 10.91
CA ASN A 261 29.51 35.50 11.70
C ASN A 261 30.67 34.71 11.05
N CYS A 262 30.38 33.66 10.26
CA CYS A 262 31.40 32.91 9.52
C CYS A 262 31.85 33.58 8.20
N GLY A 263 31.45 34.83 7.96
CA GLY A 263 31.95 35.63 6.83
C GLY A 263 31.45 35.18 5.45
N LYS A 264 30.46 34.29 5.38
CA LYS A 264 29.89 33.80 4.11
C LYS A 264 28.92 34.79 3.44
N TYR A 265 28.55 35.88 4.10
CA TYR A 265 27.70 36.94 3.54
C TYR A 265 28.19 38.34 3.95
N CYS A 266 28.40 39.22 2.97
CA CYS A 266 28.71 40.63 3.17
C CYS A 266 27.42 41.43 3.45
N LYS A 267 27.37 42.19 4.56
CA LYS A 267 26.20 43.02 4.98
C LYS A 267 25.73 44.01 3.90
N ARG A 268 26.59 44.41 2.96
CA ARG A 268 26.29 45.36 1.89
C ARG A 268 25.80 44.69 0.60
N CYS A 269 26.08 43.40 0.43
CA CYS A 269 25.70 42.61 -0.74
C CYS A 269 24.40 41.81 -0.50
N SER A 270 24.05 41.52 0.77
CA SER A 270 22.81 40.78 1.10
C SER A 270 21.55 41.51 0.63
N SER A 271 21.49 42.83 0.75
CA SER A 271 20.30 43.60 0.35
C SER A 271 19.97 43.48 -1.15
N GLN A 272 20.98 43.33 -2.02
CA GLN A 272 20.77 43.10 -3.45
C GLN A 272 20.35 41.66 -3.77
N PHE A 273 20.81 40.67 -2.99
CA PHE A 273 20.41 39.27 -3.17
C PHE A 273 19.02 38.98 -2.59
N GLU A 274 18.59 39.67 -1.54
CA GLU A 274 17.23 39.59 -1.00
C GLU A 274 16.19 40.21 -1.96
N GLU A 275 16.52 41.29 -2.68
CA GLU A 275 15.66 41.84 -3.74
C GLU A 275 15.52 40.87 -4.93
N ILE A 276 16.61 40.20 -5.33
CA ILE A 276 16.59 39.19 -6.40
C ILE A 276 15.85 37.93 -5.94
N ARG A 277 16.01 37.49 -4.68
CA ARG A 277 15.26 36.34 -4.13
C ARG A 277 13.76 36.64 -4.08
N ASN A 278 13.35 37.82 -3.62
CA ASN A 278 11.94 38.22 -3.60
C ASN A 278 11.35 38.42 -5.00
N ALA A 279 12.17 38.79 -6.00
CA ALA A 279 11.74 38.84 -7.39
C ALA A 279 11.54 37.43 -7.97
N ILE A 280 12.44 36.49 -7.65
CA ILE A 280 12.30 35.08 -8.05
C ILE A 280 11.13 34.41 -7.32
N GLU A 281 10.90 34.68 -6.04
CA GLU A 281 9.73 34.18 -5.28
C GLU A 281 8.39 34.79 -5.75
N LYS A 282 8.41 35.94 -6.45
CA LYS A 282 7.21 36.49 -7.13
C LYS A 282 7.02 35.94 -8.54
N GLU A 283 8.08 35.47 -9.20
CA GLU A 283 8.00 34.80 -10.51
C GLU A 283 7.73 33.29 -10.38
N ILE A 284 7.94 32.72 -9.19
CA ILE A 284 7.46 31.39 -8.83
C ILE A 284 6.00 31.54 -8.40
N GLU A 285 5.11 31.37 -9.38
CA GLU A 285 3.69 31.19 -9.15
C GLU A 285 3.50 30.06 -8.12
N PRO A 286 2.84 30.30 -6.97
CA PRO A 286 2.57 29.23 -6.02
C PRO A 286 1.64 28.22 -6.68
N ASP A 287 2.04 26.94 -6.69
CA ASP A 287 1.19 25.78 -6.97
C ASP A 287 0.13 25.62 -5.85
N GLU A 288 -0.73 26.64 -5.66
CA GLU A 288 -2.03 26.46 -5.03
C GLU A 288 -3.08 26.37 -6.14
N PRO A 289 -3.83 25.28 -6.26
CA PRO A 289 -4.90 25.21 -7.21
C PRO A 289 -6.05 26.10 -6.73
N ASP A 290 -6.17 27.29 -7.29
CA ASP A 290 -7.42 28.06 -7.21
C ASP A 290 -8.43 27.38 -8.15
N VAL A 291 -9.10 26.35 -7.63
CA VAL A 291 -10.08 25.54 -8.35
C VAL A 291 -11.35 26.35 -8.55
N THR A 292 -11.39 27.25 -9.53
CA THR A 292 -12.63 27.99 -9.84
C THR A 292 -13.04 28.03 -11.31
N SER A 293 -12.28 27.52 -12.29
CA SER A 293 -12.82 27.35 -13.65
C SER A 293 -12.00 26.41 -14.54
N GLY A 294 -12.30 25.11 -14.51
CA GLY A 294 -11.80 24.15 -15.49
C GLY A 294 -12.91 23.70 -16.43
N LYS A 295 -12.69 23.79 -17.75
CA LYS A 295 -13.61 23.29 -18.78
C LYS A 295 -13.22 21.84 -19.09
N LEU A 296 -14.20 20.98 -19.37
CA LEU A 296 -13.96 19.59 -19.77
C LEU A 296 -14.29 19.45 -21.26
N ALA A 297 -13.33 18.98 -22.05
CA ALA A 297 -13.54 18.69 -23.47
C ALA A 297 -13.33 17.20 -23.75
N ARG A 298 -14.23 16.62 -24.55
CA ARG A 298 -14.21 15.21 -24.94
C ARG A 298 -13.63 15.09 -26.35
N LEU A 299 -12.58 14.30 -26.49
CA LEU A 299 -11.91 14.03 -27.76
C LEU A 299 -12.64 12.92 -28.52
N GLU A 300 -12.62 12.97 -29.85
CA GLU A 300 -13.29 12.00 -30.73
C GLU A 300 -12.77 10.57 -30.57
N GLY A 301 -11.55 10.39 -30.05
CA GLY A 301 -10.93 9.10 -29.77
C GLY A 301 -11.35 8.44 -28.46
N GLY A 302 -12.31 9.01 -27.72
CA GLY A 302 -12.73 8.46 -26.43
C GLY A 302 -11.74 8.76 -25.32
N GLY A 303 -11.59 10.04 -24.98
CA GLY A 303 -10.86 10.52 -23.82
C GLY A 303 -11.32 11.92 -23.45
N SER A 304 -11.27 12.29 -22.17
CA SER A 304 -11.62 13.64 -21.72
C SER A 304 -10.39 14.35 -21.20
N VAL A 305 -10.17 15.58 -21.65
CA VAL A 305 -9.06 16.45 -21.21
C VAL A 305 -9.64 17.54 -20.33
N TYR A 306 -9.02 17.72 -19.16
CA TYR A 306 -9.34 18.76 -18.20
C TYR A 306 -8.19 19.76 -18.14
N GLY A 307 -8.51 21.05 -18.22
CA GLY A 307 -7.52 22.12 -18.19
C GLY A 307 -8.18 23.49 -18.21
N SER A 308 -7.35 24.53 -18.06
CA SER A 308 -7.77 25.91 -18.20
C SER A 308 -8.35 26.16 -19.61
N SER A 309 -9.35 27.04 -19.70
CA SER A 309 -10.08 27.32 -20.95
C SER A 309 -9.18 27.76 -22.11
N GLU A 310 -8.04 28.40 -21.83
CA GLU A 310 -7.04 28.78 -22.84
C GLU A 310 -6.26 27.58 -23.40
N SER A 311 -5.98 26.57 -22.56
CA SER A 311 -5.22 25.38 -22.95
C SER A 311 -6.05 24.44 -23.84
N ILE A 312 -7.36 24.35 -23.57
CA ILE A 312 -8.26 23.48 -24.32
C ILE A 312 -8.57 24.05 -25.71
N ASN A 313 -8.69 25.38 -25.86
CA ASN A 313 -8.96 26.02 -27.15
C ASN A 313 -7.81 25.85 -28.16
N LYS A 314 -6.56 25.61 -27.70
CA LYS A 314 -5.40 25.29 -28.55
C LYS A 314 -5.38 23.83 -29.04
N ILE A 315 -6.05 22.91 -28.36
CA ILE A 315 -6.12 21.49 -28.72
C ILE A 315 -7.40 21.19 -29.52
N ALA A 316 -8.47 21.96 -29.31
CA ALA A 316 -9.80 21.74 -29.86
C ALA A 316 -10.17 22.69 -31.02
N SER A 317 -9.21 23.13 -31.84
CA SER A 317 -9.47 24.10 -32.92
C SER A 317 -10.23 23.55 -34.13
N ASP A 318 -10.73 22.31 -34.10
CA ASP A 318 -11.39 21.69 -35.27
C ASP A 318 -12.69 20.92 -34.96
N ASN A 319 -13.31 21.13 -33.79
CA ASN A 319 -14.58 20.47 -33.45
C ASN A 319 -15.68 21.48 -33.08
N GLN A 320 -16.83 21.30 -33.72
CA GLN A 320 -18.01 22.15 -33.64
C GLN A 320 -18.37 22.55 -32.20
N ASP A 321 -18.60 23.85 -32.01
CA ASP A 321 -19.34 24.39 -30.88
C ASP A 321 -20.73 23.74 -30.82
N VAL A 322 -20.91 22.80 -29.89
CA VAL A 322 -22.26 22.37 -29.49
C VAL A 322 -22.72 23.36 -28.43
N SER A 323 -23.44 24.38 -28.88
CA SER A 323 -24.32 25.18 -28.03
C SER A 323 -25.25 24.26 -27.25
N PRO A 324 -25.67 24.63 -26.01
CA PRO A 324 -26.61 23.83 -25.25
C PRO A 324 -27.99 23.94 -25.91
N SER A 325 -28.29 23.01 -26.82
CA SER A 325 -29.65 22.78 -27.28
C SER A 325 -30.42 22.11 -26.16
N GLU A 326 -31.50 22.76 -25.76
CA GLU A 326 -32.50 22.27 -24.82
C GLU A 326 -33.17 21.00 -25.36
N ASP A 327 -32.63 19.83 -25.07
CA ASP A 327 -33.31 18.55 -25.25
C ASP A 327 -33.30 17.78 -23.92
N VAL A 328 -34.46 17.74 -23.28
CA VAL A 328 -34.70 17.35 -21.89
C VAL A 328 -34.64 15.85 -21.63
N ASP A 329 -34.47 14.98 -22.64
CA ASP A 329 -34.76 13.55 -22.47
C ASP A 329 -33.57 12.58 -22.60
N ASN A 330 -32.31 13.03 -22.47
CA ASN A 330 -31.15 12.13 -22.49
C ASN A 330 -30.13 12.28 -21.35
N SER A 331 -30.44 13.06 -20.30
CA SER A 331 -29.53 13.29 -19.17
C SER A 331 -29.52 12.18 -18.10
N GLY A 332 -30.27 11.10 -18.31
CA GLY A 332 -30.45 10.03 -17.32
C GLY A 332 -29.50 8.83 -17.40
N VAL A 333 -28.67 8.72 -18.45
CA VAL A 333 -27.69 7.63 -18.54
C VAL A 333 -26.43 8.03 -17.79
N SER A 334 -26.52 7.92 -16.46
CA SER A 334 -25.44 8.15 -15.50
C SER A 334 -24.14 7.49 -15.96
N ILE A 335 -23.01 8.19 -15.81
CA ILE A 335 -21.63 7.69 -16.04
C ILE A 335 -21.43 6.31 -15.40
N LEU A 336 -22.12 6.05 -14.29
CA LEU A 336 -22.13 4.77 -13.59
C LEU A 336 -22.73 3.63 -14.43
N ASN A 337 -23.79 3.88 -15.21
CA ASN A 337 -24.40 2.90 -16.10
C ASN A 337 -23.52 2.60 -17.32
N GLU A 338 -22.81 3.61 -17.85
CA GLU A 338 -21.80 3.41 -18.89
C GLU A 338 -20.61 2.59 -18.36
N LEU A 339 -20.12 2.92 -17.15
CA LEU A 339 -19.07 2.17 -16.48
C LEU A 339 -19.50 0.73 -16.16
N GLU A 340 -20.72 0.55 -15.68
CA GLU A 340 -21.30 -0.75 -15.37
C GLU A 340 -21.43 -1.60 -16.63
N ASN A 341 -21.83 -1.01 -17.75
CA ASN A 341 -21.90 -1.70 -19.03
C ASN A 341 -20.50 -2.05 -19.58
N GLN A 342 -19.49 -1.21 -19.34
CA GLN A 342 -18.09 -1.52 -19.65
C GLN A 342 -17.53 -2.64 -18.75
N TYR A 343 -17.83 -2.62 -17.46
CA TYR A 343 -17.50 -3.69 -16.52
C TYR A 343 -18.17 -5.00 -16.89
N GLN A 344 -19.45 -4.99 -17.28
CA GLN A 344 -20.18 -6.17 -17.72
C GLN A 344 -19.59 -6.75 -19.02
N LYS A 345 -19.19 -5.90 -19.98
CA LYS A 345 -18.49 -6.35 -21.20
C LYS A 345 -17.14 -6.98 -20.88
N LEU A 346 -16.38 -6.38 -19.98
CA LEU A 346 -15.09 -6.90 -19.54
C LEU A 346 -15.25 -8.22 -18.78
N PHE A 347 -16.25 -8.31 -17.91
CA PHE A 347 -16.62 -9.50 -17.16
C PHE A 347 -16.97 -10.65 -18.11
N ARG A 348 -17.84 -10.44 -19.10
CA ARG A 348 -18.18 -11.45 -20.13
C ARG A 348 -16.94 -11.91 -20.90
N LYS A 349 -16.02 -10.99 -21.22
CA LYS A 349 -14.77 -11.34 -21.92
C LYS A 349 -13.83 -12.18 -21.06
N TYR A 350 -13.77 -11.92 -19.75
CA TYR A 350 -13.04 -12.76 -18.80
C TYR A 350 -13.72 -14.12 -18.60
N GLU A 351 -15.05 -14.15 -18.56
CA GLU A 351 -15.84 -15.37 -18.47
C GLU A 351 -15.63 -16.25 -19.72
N ASP A 352 -15.61 -15.66 -20.92
CA ASP A 352 -15.27 -16.33 -22.17
C ASP A 352 -13.81 -16.84 -22.21
N LEU A 353 -12.87 -16.09 -21.62
CA LEU A 353 -11.47 -16.53 -21.48
C LEU A 353 -11.31 -17.68 -20.47
N LEU A 354 -12.10 -17.69 -19.40
CA LEU A 354 -12.15 -18.76 -18.40
C LEU A 354 -12.81 -20.02 -18.98
N GLN A 355 -13.94 -19.87 -19.70
CA GLN A 355 -14.60 -20.97 -20.41
C GLN A 355 -13.75 -21.49 -21.59
N GLY A 356 -13.02 -20.60 -22.27
CA GLY A 356 -12.07 -20.93 -23.34
C GLY A 356 -10.80 -21.65 -22.86
N LYS A 357 -10.40 -21.48 -21.59
CA LYS A 357 -9.38 -22.28 -20.92
C LYS A 357 -9.92 -23.61 -20.39
N GLY A 358 -11.17 -23.64 -19.93
CA GLY A 358 -11.87 -24.88 -19.53
C GLY A 358 -12.05 -25.87 -20.69
N LYS A 359 -12.23 -25.39 -21.93
CA LYS A 359 -12.38 -26.24 -23.14
C LYS A 359 -11.07 -26.79 -23.71
N ARG A 360 -9.90 -26.35 -23.24
CA ARG A 360 -8.57 -26.82 -23.71
C ARG A 360 -7.82 -27.70 -22.71
N SER A 361 -8.50 -28.23 -21.71
CA SER A 361 -8.00 -29.34 -20.89
C SER A 361 -8.95 -30.53 -21.04
N GLY A 362 -8.73 -31.31 -22.10
CA GLY A 362 -9.34 -32.63 -22.20
C GLY A 362 -8.68 -33.57 -21.21
N SER A 363 -9.34 -33.86 -20.10
CA SER A 363 -9.14 -35.12 -19.37
C SER A 363 -10.45 -35.52 -18.71
N MET A 364 -10.85 -36.76 -19.02
CA MET A 364 -12.08 -37.49 -18.67
C MET A 364 -12.89 -36.97 -17.47
N ALA A 365 -14.10 -36.50 -17.76
CA ALA A 365 -15.17 -36.37 -16.77
C ALA A 365 -15.88 -37.73 -16.65
N GLU A 366 -15.68 -38.41 -15.51
CA GLU A 366 -16.57 -39.48 -15.06
C GLU A 366 -17.92 -38.86 -14.62
N PRO A 367 -19.07 -39.47 -14.94
CA PRO A 367 -20.36 -38.86 -14.66
C PRO A 367 -20.77 -39.11 -13.21
N GLY A 368 -20.67 -38.08 -12.36
CA GLY A 368 -21.27 -38.13 -11.02
C GLY A 368 -20.72 -37.19 -9.94
N GLU A 369 -19.72 -36.34 -10.19
CA GLU A 369 -19.15 -35.51 -9.13
C GLU A 369 -19.94 -34.20 -8.93
N THR A 370 -20.32 -33.93 -7.67
CA THR A 370 -21.03 -32.70 -7.27
C THR A 370 -20.04 -31.53 -7.11
N PHE A 371 -20.54 -30.32 -7.37
CA PHE A 371 -19.77 -29.06 -7.45
C PHE A 371 -18.83 -28.80 -6.25
N ASP A 372 -19.21 -29.24 -5.05
CA ASP A 372 -18.42 -29.05 -3.82
C ASP A 372 -17.14 -29.90 -3.78
N GLU A 373 -17.12 -31.05 -4.43
CA GLU A 373 -15.98 -31.99 -4.43
C GLU A 373 -14.87 -31.54 -5.39
N ALA A 374 -15.24 -30.85 -6.48
CA ALA A 374 -14.30 -30.22 -7.39
C ALA A 374 -13.61 -28.99 -6.76
N LEU A 375 -14.34 -28.24 -5.94
CA LEU A 375 -13.83 -27.06 -5.23
C LEU A 375 -12.81 -27.44 -4.14
N HIS A 376 -13.09 -28.51 -3.37
CA HIS A 376 -12.16 -29.01 -2.35
C HIS A 376 -10.84 -29.53 -2.95
N ARG A 377 -10.88 -30.14 -4.14
CA ARG A 377 -9.67 -30.61 -4.84
C ARG A 377 -8.78 -29.45 -5.31
N HIS A 378 -9.39 -28.34 -5.75
CA HIS A 378 -8.65 -27.14 -6.15
C HIS A 378 -8.02 -26.39 -4.96
N LEU A 379 -8.68 -26.37 -3.80
CA LEU A 379 -8.15 -25.76 -2.57
C LEU A 379 -7.02 -26.59 -1.94
N ALA A 380 -7.08 -27.92 -2.02
CA ALA A 380 -6.07 -28.82 -1.46
C ALA A 380 -4.69 -28.72 -2.15
N VAL A 381 -4.63 -28.29 -3.41
CA VAL A 381 -3.36 -28.12 -4.16
C VAL A 381 -2.64 -26.82 -3.80
N SER A 382 -3.32 -25.86 -3.16
CA SER A 382 -2.77 -24.53 -2.82
C SER A 382 -1.93 -24.53 -1.52
N HIS A 383 -2.13 -25.49 -0.62
CA HIS A 383 -1.56 -25.44 0.75
C HIS A 383 -0.34 -26.35 1.00
N LYS A 384 0.64 -26.38 0.08
CA LYS A 384 1.99 -26.93 0.38
C LYS A 384 3.07 -25.84 0.38
N GLU A 385 3.17 -25.22 1.55
CA GLU A 385 4.38 -24.78 2.28
C GLU A 385 5.31 -23.70 1.68
N VAL A 386 5.24 -22.50 2.28
CA VAL A 386 6.40 -21.69 2.64
C VAL A 386 6.43 -21.61 4.18
N GLN A 387 7.13 -22.54 4.82
CA GLN A 387 7.55 -22.40 6.22
C GLN A 387 9.06 -22.17 6.25
N THR A 388 9.45 -20.93 6.48
CA THR A 388 10.81 -20.53 6.86
C THR A 388 10.99 -20.79 8.36
N LEU A 389 11.52 -21.96 8.72
CA LEU A 389 12.07 -22.20 10.05
C LEU A 389 13.56 -22.52 9.95
N LEU A 390 14.37 -21.61 10.48
CA LEU A 390 15.79 -21.80 10.77
C LEU A 390 15.95 -23.05 11.66
N LYS A 391 16.59 -24.09 11.13
CA LYS A 391 17.29 -25.09 11.95
C LYS A 391 18.66 -25.39 11.35
N LEU A 392 19.65 -24.96 12.13
CA LEU A 392 21.06 -25.22 11.99
C LEU A 392 21.31 -26.72 12.26
N GLN A 393 21.74 -27.51 11.28
CA GLN A 393 22.39 -28.79 11.53
C GLN A 393 23.43 -29.13 10.45
N LYS A 394 24.65 -29.40 10.91
CA LYS A 394 25.86 -29.78 10.15
C LYS A 394 25.68 -31.15 9.44
N PRO A 395 26.49 -31.47 8.42
CA PRO A 395 26.29 -32.62 7.55
C PRO A 395 26.97 -33.88 8.08
N SER A 396 26.38 -35.03 7.79
CA SER A 396 27.05 -36.34 7.83
C SER A 396 26.86 -37.04 6.49
N SER A 397 27.97 -37.56 6.00
CA SER A 397 28.19 -38.48 4.88
C SER A 397 27.17 -39.62 4.80
N ASP A 398 26.76 -40.00 3.58
CA ASP A 398 27.32 -41.18 2.90
C ASP A 398 26.67 -41.46 1.54
N ALA A 399 27.45 -42.12 0.69
CA ALA A 399 27.18 -42.48 -0.69
C ALA A 399 26.34 -43.76 -0.83
N ALA A 400 25.55 -43.86 -1.91
CA ALA A 400 25.29 -45.06 -2.72
C ALA A 400 24.25 -44.70 -3.82
N VAL A 401 24.65 -44.66 -5.11
CA VAL A 401 24.57 -45.77 -6.09
C VAL A 401 23.15 -46.09 -6.55
N GLY A 402 22.89 -45.86 -7.84
CA GLY A 402 22.12 -46.79 -8.66
C GLY A 402 20.98 -46.21 -9.52
N GLY A 403 21.13 -46.33 -10.85
CA GLY A 403 19.99 -46.68 -11.72
C GLY A 403 19.55 -45.61 -12.70
N ALA A 404 20.10 -45.67 -13.92
CA ALA A 404 19.65 -44.92 -15.08
C ALA A 404 18.35 -45.49 -15.68
N THR A 405 17.44 -44.61 -16.11
CA THR A 405 16.68 -44.77 -17.36
C THR A 405 16.41 -43.40 -17.98
N ALA A 406 17.00 -43.19 -19.15
CA ALA A 406 16.72 -42.06 -20.02
C ALA A 406 15.47 -42.39 -20.85
N SER A 407 14.47 -41.51 -20.83
CA SER A 407 13.57 -41.17 -21.97
C SER A 407 12.33 -40.39 -21.50
N ASN A 408 12.47 -39.10 -21.20
CA ASN A 408 11.40 -38.12 -21.43
C ASN A 408 11.94 -36.68 -21.40
N ASP A 409 12.72 -36.31 -22.42
CA ASP A 409 13.57 -35.11 -22.39
C ASP A 409 13.01 -33.93 -23.21
N GLN A 410 11.72 -33.62 -23.06
CA GLN A 410 11.15 -32.44 -23.75
C GLN A 410 9.98 -31.70 -23.09
N MET A 411 9.63 -32.01 -21.83
CA MET A 411 8.56 -31.29 -21.11
C MET A 411 8.93 -30.83 -19.69
N ASN A 412 10.20 -30.93 -19.29
CA ASN A 412 10.69 -30.44 -17.99
C ASN A 412 11.91 -29.52 -18.14
N ALA A 413 11.91 -28.64 -19.14
CA ALA A 413 12.87 -27.55 -19.18
C ALA A 413 12.60 -26.63 -17.97
N PRO A 414 13.58 -26.38 -17.08
CA PRO A 414 13.42 -25.43 -15.99
C PRO A 414 13.04 -24.06 -16.58
N PRO A 415 12.09 -23.34 -15.98
CA PRO A 415 11.72 -22.00 -16.45
C PRO A 415 12.95 -21.09 -16.55
N HIS A 416 12.96 -20.21 -17.55
CA HIS A 416 14.13 -19.47 -18.05
C HIS A 416 14.96 -18.78 -16.96
N TYR A 417 14.32 -18.36 -15.86
CA TYR A 417 15.00 -17.77 -14.71
C TYR A 417 15.93 -18.75 -13.99
N LYS A 418 15.62 -20.05 -13.91
CA LYS A 418 16.48 -21.06 -13.27
C LYS A 418 17.78 -21.29 -14.04
N LEU A 419 17.73 -21.20 -15.38
CA LEU A 419 18.93 -21.26 -16.21
C LEU A 419 19.80 -20.02 -15.99
N LEU A 420 19.17 -18.84 -15.88
CA LEU A 420 19.85 -17.59 -15.56
C LEU A 420 20.54 -17.66 -14.19
N PHE A 421 19.86 -18.15 -13.15
CA PHE A 421 20.47 -18.33 -11.83
C PHE A 421 21.61 -19.35 -11.87
N ARG A 422 21.45 -20.47 -12.60
CA ARG A 422 22.53 -21.45 -12.75
C ARG A 422 23.77 -20.83 -13.39
N ASP A 423 23.59 -20.02 -14.44
CA ASP A 423 24.70 -19.36 -15.13
C ASP A 423 25.30 -18.23 -14.27
N ILE A 424 24.50 -17.45 -13.55
CA ILE A 424 24.99 -16.45 -12.57
C ILE A 424 25.83 -17.12 -11.48
N PHE A 425 25.37 -18.23 -10.90
CA PHE A 425 26.10 -18.97 -9.88
C PHE A 425 27.31 -19.73 -10.43
N ALA A 426 27.33 -20.06 -11.72
CA ALA A 426 28.51 -20.63 -12.38
C ALA A 426 29.56 -19.54 -12.61
N THR A 427 29.15 -18.35 -13.07
CA THR A 427 30.02 -17.20 -13.27
C THR A 427 30.60 -16.69 -11.94
N LEU A 428 29.79 -16.61 -10.88
CA LEU A 428 30.26 -16.25 -9.53
C LEU A 428 31.22 -17.29 -8.93
N ARG A 429 31.03 -18.58 -9.23
CA ARG A 429 31.98 -19.61 -8.80
C ARG A 429 33.28 -19.54 -9.57
N LYS A 430 33.25 -19.15 -10.84
CA LYS A 430 34.43 -18.98 -11.67
C LYS A 430 35.21 -17.70 -11.30
N SER A 431 34.51 -16.59 -11.04
CA SER A 431 35.14 -15.35 -10.55
C SER A 431 35.79 -15.53 -9.18
N ARG A 432 35.19 -16.33 -8.29
CA ARG A 432 35.78 -16.66 -6.98
C ARG A 432 37.04 -17.54 -7.07
N ILE A 433 37.16 -18.37 -8.11
CA ILE A 433 38.34 -19.21 -8.34
C ILE A 433 39.46 -18.37 -8.97
N ASP A 434 39.12 -17.48 -9.91
CA ASP A 434 40.09 -16.59 -10.56
C ASP A 434 40.68 -15.54 -9.56
N GLU A 435 39.90 -15.05 -8.60
CA GLU A 435 40.40 -14.17 -7.51
C GLU A 435 41.45 -14.86 -6.60
N THR A 436 41.45 -16.19 -6.51
CA THR A 436 42.38 -16.93 -5.64
C THR A 436 43.71 -17.29 -6.31
N VAL A 437 43.84 -17.12 -7.63
CA VAL A 437 45.05 -17.49 -8.39
C VAL A 437 45.97 -16.30 -8.66
N GLU A 438 45.49 -15.05 -8.54
CA GLU A 438 46.25 -13.83 -8.92
C GLU A 438 46.83 -12.98 -7.77
N GLN A 439 47.19 -13.55 -6.61
CA GLN A 439 48.01 -12.80 -5.62
C GLN A 439 49.28 -13.55 -5.18
N PRO A 440 50.49 -13.11 -5.60
CA PRO A 440 51.73 -13.53 -4.95
C PRO A 440 52.06 -12.59 -3.78
N GLY A 441 51.97 -13.15 -2.57
CA GLY A 441 52.91 -12.96 -1.45
C GLY A 441 53.08 -11.58 -0.79
N SER A 442 52.63 -11.47 0.47
CA SER A 442 53.32 -10.65 1.50
C SER A 442 53.17 -11.28 2.91
N PRO A 443 54.17 -11.14 3.82
CA PRO A 443 54.33 -12.01 5.00
C PRO A 443 53.54 -11.53 6.24
N PRO A 444 53.39 -12.37 7.29
CA PRO A 444 52.41 -12.12 8.34
C PRO A 444 52.90 -11.09 9.37
N ARG A 445 52.04 -10.11 9.67
CA ARG A 445 52.19 -9.21 10.83
C ARG A 445 51.62 -9.89 12.09
N SER A 446 52.39 -9.81 13.17
CA SER A 446 52.08 -10.30 14.52
C SER A 446 50.87 -9.60 15.17
N PRO A 447 50.22 -10.24 16.18
CA PRO A 447 49.00 -9.72 16.79
C PRO A 447 49.30 -8.63 17.85
N PRO A 448 48.40 -7.64 18.03
CA PRO A 448 48.53 -6.66 19.10
C PRO A 448 48.01 -7.21 20.43
N THR A 449 48.74 -6.85 21.47
CA THR A 449 48.52 -7.10 22.90
C THR A 449 47.30 -6.35 23.45
N SER A 450 46.50 -7.05 24.26
CA SER A 450 45.43 -6.46 25.09
C SER A 450 46.00 -5.71 26.30
N PRO A 451 45.45 -4.56 26.69
CA PRO A 451 45.42 -4.09 28.08
C PRO A 451 44.05 -4.44 28.69
N GLY A 452 43.91 -5.06 29.85
CA GLY A 452 44.59 -4.75 31.11
C GLY A 452 43.52 -4.24 32.08
N ASP A 453 42.87 -5.18 32.79
CA ASP A 453 41.89 -4.92 33.84
C ASP A 453 42.45 -3.97 34.92
N HIS A 454 41.81 -2.81 35.12
CA HIS A 454 41.94 -2.04 36.34
C HIS A 454 40.58 -2.03 37.07
N LYS A 455 40.50 -2.92 38.07
CA LYS A 455 39.60 -2.76 39.21
C LYS A 455 40.20 -1.70 40.13
N ASP A 456 39.49 -0.61 40.37
CA ASP A 456 39.70 0.20 41.57
C ASP A 456 38.41 0.27 42.40
N LYS A 457 38.55 -0.28 43.61
CA LYS A 457 37.70 -0.06 44.77
C LYS A 457 38.13 1.25 45.41
N LEU A 458 37.18 2.10 45.83
CA LEU A 458 37.25 2.97 47.02
C LEU A 458 35.84 3.56 47.21
N LEU A 459 35.05 3.13 48.20
CA LEU A 459 35.05 3.65 49.58
C LEU A 459 35.10 5.19 49.62
N HIS A 460 33.93 5.85 49.59
CA HIS A 460 33.37 6.42 50.80
C HIS A 460 31.85 6.55 50.75
#